data_AF-A0A522Y4I4-F1
#
_entry.id   AF-A0A522Y4I4-F1
#
_cell.length_a   1.000
_cell.length_b   1.000
_cell.length_c   1.000
_cell.angle_alpha   90.00
_cell.angle_beta   90.00
_cell.angle_gamma   90.00
#
_symmetry.space_group_name_H-M   'P 1'
#
loop_
_entity.id
_entity.type
_entity.pdbx_description
1 polymer ?
#
loop_
_entity_poly.entity_id
_entity_poly.type
_entity_poly.pdbx_seq_one_letter_code
_entity_poly.pdbx_strand_id
1 'polypeptide(L)'
;MAMKRIFGVVLLVAAAAAGYGFYASQKTERPVPANSPSNANLAGRNATKQAPHTVNPTQSYPGALGGPINSSARFAALRDRAKTDPGVAYPLALLLHQCRQMSETLDAIAEANEVRSGKQDVAAMMDRADALQAQCAHIPAQELGSYRKLIQSAADAGIVDAQVDYATLVSAEFNGMHVIRDSEEITEFKKKSIGYLNRAVRAGSAKAMQNLAFAYADGVLAKRDPLQAYAYAFAFTRAHNGVRNQQFLQAFGRGMSPTQIHLGQETGEAIYRYSQGK
;
A
#
# COMPACT_ATOMS: atom_id res chain seq x y z
N MET A 1 -46.32 18.08 -37.94
CA MET A 1 -46.28 16.98 -38.93
C MET A 1 -44.84 16.77 -39.39
N ALA A 2 -44.40 15.52 -39.28
CA ALA A 2 -43.29 14.82 -39.94
C ALA A 2 -41.90 15.49 -40.07
N MET A 3 -40.95 14.95 -39.30
CA MET A 3 -39.52 15.25 -39.33
C MET A 3 -38.78 14.20 -40.17
N LYS A 4 -37.81 14.68 -40.95
CA LYS A 4 -37.08 14.03 -42.07
C LYS A 4 -36.20 12.84 -41.66
N ARG A 5 -36.14 11.83 -42.55
CA ARG A 5 -35.18 10.71 -42.56
C ARG A 5 -33.96 11.01 -43.44
N ILE A 6 -32.77 10.88 -42.83
CA ILE A 6 -31.56 10.14 -43.23
C ILE A 6 -31.18 10.06 -44.72
N PHE A 7 -29.95 10.47 -45.09
CA PHE A 7 -28.93 9.61 -45.74
C PHE A 7 -27.57 10.33 -45.90
N GLY A 8 -26.49 9.58 -45.67
CA GLY A 8 -25.15 9.86 -46.20
C GLY A 8 -24.07 10.10 -45.15
N VAL A 9 -23.20 9.12 -44.90
CA VAL A 9 -21.81 9.09 -45.38
C VAL A 9 -21.23 7.70 -45.10
N VAL A 10 -20.74 7.08 -46.18
CA VAL A 10 -19.94 5.85 -46.22
C VAL A 10 -18.49 6.21 -45.90
N LEU A 11 -17.79 5.44 -45.06
CA LEU A 11 -16.34 5.37 -45.11
C LEU A 11 -15.82 4.00 -44.67
N LEU A 12 -15.14 3.38 -45.63
CA LEU A 12 -14.42 2.11 -45.60
C LEU A 12 -13.19 2.20 -44.68
N VAL A 13 -12.90 1.14 -43.92
CA VAL A 13 -11.56 0.89 -43.37
C VAL A 13 -11.04 -0.43 -43.97
N ALA A 14 -10.06 -0.29 -44.84
CA ALA A 14 -9.27 -1.37 -45.42
C ALA A 14 -8.00 -1.61 -44.58
N ALA A 15 -7.52 -2.85 -44.64
CA ALA A 15 -6.37 -3.40 -43.94
C ALA A 15 -5.02 -2.81 -44.35
N ALA A 16 -4.04 -2.87 -43.44
CA ALA A 16 -2.62 -2.86 -43.77
C ALA A 16 -1.86 -3.82 -42.85
N ALA A 17 -1.45 -4.95 -43.44
CA ALA A 17 -0.46 -5.89 -42.90
C ALA A 17 0.75 -5.86 -43.82
N ALA A 18 1.91 -5.46 -43.28
CA ALA A 18 3.28 -5.69 -43.76
C ALA A 18 4.20 -4.87 -42.83
N GLY A 19 5.29 -5.35 -42.26
CA GLY A 19 5.96 -6.64 -42.30
C GLY A 19 7.26 -6.46 -41.50
N TYR A 20 7.80 -7.53 -40.92
CA TYR A 20 9.21 -7.56 -40.56
C TYR A 20 9.72 -8.99 -40.72
N GLY A 21 10.71 -9.12 -41.60
CA GLY A 21 11.28 -10.36 -42.06
C GLY A 21 12.22 -11.03 -41.05
N PHE A 22 12.10 -12.36 -41.02
CA PHE A 22 13.17 -13.32 -41.23
C PHE A 22 14.62 -12.83 -41.05
N TYR A 23 15.27 -13.26 -39.96
CA TYR A 23 16.71 -13.51 -39.95
C TYR A 23 16.98 -14.77 -39.13
N ALA A 24 17.23 -15.87 -39.83
CA ALA A 24 17.79 -17.09 -39.29
C ALA A 24 19.30 -17.10 -39.55
N SER A 25 20.11 -17.42 -38.55
CA SER A 25 21.49 -17.86 -38.76
C SER A 25 21.81 -18.98 -37.78
N GLN A 26 22.19 -20.13 -38.34
CA GLN A 26 22.64 -21.33 -37.66
C GLN A 26 24.05 -21.13 -37.10
N LYS A 27 24.32 -21.62 -35.88
CA LYS A 27 25.65 -22.08 -35.47
C LYS A 27 25.52 -23.31 -34.57
N THR A 28 25.76 -24.46 -35.20
CA THR A 28 26.58 -25.61 -34.74
C THR A 28 26.63 -25.94 -33.25
N GLU A 29 26.12 -27.14 -32.96
CA GLU A 29 26.16 -27.87 -31.70
C GLU A 29 27.58 -28.32 -31.29
N ARG A 30 27.88 -28.24 -29.98
CA ARG A 30 28.76 -29.17 -29.26
C ARG A 30 28.07 -29.57 -27.94
N PRO A 31 28.16 -30.84 -27.50
CA PRO A 31 27.33 -31.37 -26.42
C PRO A 31 27.91 -31.03 -25.04
N VAL A 32 27.06 -30.52 -24.15
CA VAL A 32 27.37 -30.36 -22.71
C VAL A 32 26.81 -31.58 -21.96
N PRO A 33 27.61 -32.24 -21.08
CA PRO A 33 27.18 -33.47 -20.41
C PRO A 33 26.01 -33.24 -19.46
N ALA A 34 25.02 -34.11 -19.56
CA ALA A 34 23.88 -34.20 -18.67
C ALA A 34 24.35 -34.59 -17.26
N ASN A 35 24.18 -33.68 -16.29
CA ASN A 35 23.80 -33.94 -14.90
C ASN A 35 23.68 -32.62 -14.13
N SER A 36 22.48 -32.03 -14.15
CA SER A 36 22.00 -31.13 -13.11
C SER A 36 20.47 -31.21 -13.08
N PRO A 37 19.85 -31.59 -11.95
CA PRO A 37 18.40 -31.55 -11.83
C PRO A 37 17.94 -30.10 -11.88
N SER A 38 17.17 -29.80 -12.92
CA SER A 38 16.50 -28.55 -13.19
C SER A 38 15.60 -28.12 -12.02
N ASN A 39 16.05 -27.13 -11.22
CA ASN A 39 15.16 -26.33 -10.39
C ASN A 39 14.84 -24.99 -11.09
N ALA A 40 14.34 -25.11 -12.32
CA ALA A 40 13.64 -24.04 -13.01
C ALA A 40 12.20 -23.96 -12.46
N ASN A 41 12.02 -23.47 -11.22
CA ASN A 41 10.68 -23.15 -10.70
C ASN A 41 10.62 -22.20 -9.49
N LEU A 42 11.67 -21.41 -9.20
CA LEU A 42 11.63 -20.41 -8.10
C LEU A 42 12.14 -19.01 -8.46
N ALA A 43 12.42 -18.72 -9.74
CA ALA A 43 12.82 -17.40 -10.23
C ALA A 43 11.73 -16.67 -11.06
N GLY A 44 10.49 -17.19 -11.07
CA GLY A 44 9.46 -16.76 -12.03
C GLY A 44 8.06 -16.56 -11.45
N ARG A 45 7.93 -16.23 -10.16
CA ARG A 45 6.69 -15.64 -9.63
C ARG A 45 6.95 -14.19 -9.32
N ASN A 46 6.74 -13.38 -10.35
CA ASN A 46 6.15 -12.05 -10.24
C ASN A 46 6.36 -11.38 -8.87
N ALA A 47 7.33 -10.47 -8.81
CA ALA A 47 7.12 -9.20 -8.12
C ALA A 47 5.97 -8.44 -8.83
N THR A 48 4.80 -9.06 -8.92
CA THR A 48 3.54 -8.39 -9.26
C THR A 48 3.36 -7.36 -8.18
N LYS A 49 3.26 -6.09 -8.61
CA LYS A 49 2.38 -5.08 -8.03
C LYS A 49 1.78 -5.58 -6.72
N GLN A 50 2.45 -5.31 -5.59
CA GLN A 50 1.75 -5.44 -4.33
C GLN A 50 0.51 -4.58 -4.50
N ALA A 51 -0.66 -5.22 -4.45
CA ALA A 51 -1.92 -4.51 -4.40
C ALA A 51 -1.77 -3.44 -3.31
N PRO A 52 -2.21 -2.19 -3.55
CA PRO A 52 -2.17 -1.16 -2.52
C PRO A 52 -2.75 -1.77 -1.25
N HIS A 53 -2.00 -1.64 -0.15
CA HIS A 53 -2.33 -2.25 1.14
C HIS A 53 -3.82 -2.04 1.39
N THR A 54 -4.59 -3.13 1.29
CA THR A 54 -6.02 -3.08 1.52
C THR A 54 -6.20 -2.78 3.00
N VAL A 55 -6.52 -1.52 3.31
CA VAL A 55 -7.16 -1.17 4.58
C VAL A 55 -8.24 -2.21 4.78
N ASN A 56 -8.20 -2.93 5.88
CA ASN A 56 -9.19 -3.95 6.15
C ASN A 56 -10.57 -3.26 6.08
N PRO A 57 -11.44 -3.57 5.09
CA PRO A 57 -12.69 -2.84 4.87
C PRO A 57 -13.67 -2.95 6.05
N THR A 58 -13.31 -3.75 7.05
CA THR A 58 -14.08 -4.04 8.26
C THR A 58 -13.72 -3.14 9.45
N GLN A 59 -12.67 -2.32 9.38
CA GLN A 59 -12.29 -1.47 10.50
C GLN A 59 -13.17 -0.22 10.51
N SER A 60 -14.34 -0.38 11.13
CA SER A 60 -15.24 0.72 11.47
C SER A 60 -14.53 1.57 12.54
N TYR A 61 -14.27 2.84 12.25
CA TYR A 61 -13.77 3.83 13.23
C TYR A 61 -14.84 4.66 13.98
N PRO A 62 -16.15 4.32 14.01
CA PRO A 62 -17.20 5.23 14.47
C PRO A 62 -17.16 5.45 15.97
N GLY A 63 -16.49 4.60 16.76
CA GLY A 63 -16.34 4.79 18.20
C GLY A 63 -15.64 6.11 18.55
N ALA A 64 -14.55 6.44 17.85
CA ALA A 64 -13.78 7.65 18.11
C ALA A 64 -14.39 8.91 17.46
N LEU A 65 -15.17 8.74 16.38
CA LEU A 65 -15.94 9.83 15.76
C LEU A 65 -17.28 10.11 16.46
N GLY A 66 -17.67 9.28 17.43
CA GLY A 66 -18.95 9.37 18.14
C GLY A 66 -20.16 9.13 17.24
N GLY A 67 -20.05 8.20 16.27
CA GLY A 67 -21.10 7.83 15.31
C GLY A 67 -20.80 8.16 13.84
N PRO A 68 -21.62 7.68 12.89
CA PRO A 68 -21.41 7.85 11.45
C PRO A 68 -21.57 9.30 11.00
N ILE A 69 -20.89 9.70 9.92
CA ILE A 69 -21.11 11.00 9.29
C ILE A 69 -22.40 10.95 8.46
N ASN A 70 -23.48 11.56 8.96
CA ASN A 70 -24.82 11.52 8.36
C ASN A 70 -25.32 12.89 7.87
N SER A 71 -24.46 13.91 7.88
CA SER A 71 -24.75 15.24 7.37
C SER A 71 -23.46 16.03 7.14
N SER A 72 -23.49 16.99 6.21
CA SER A 72 -22.37 17.90 5.96
C SER A 72 -22.03 18.75 7.19
N ALA A 73 -23.04 19.12 8.00
CA ALA A 73 -22.84 19.84 9.26
C ALA A 73 -22.05 19.01 10.27
N ARG A 74 -22.34 17.71 10.38
CA ARG A 74 -21.58 16.80 11.25
C ARG A 74 -20.14 16.62 10.77
N PHE A 75 -19.93 16.48 9.46
CA PHE A 75 -18.58 16.45 8.89
C PHE A 75 -17.81 17.74 9.23
N ALA A 76 -18.41 18.91 9.04
CA ALA A 76 -17.78 20.19 9.35
C ALA A 76 -17.37 20.29 10.83
N ALA A 77 -18.25 19.88 11.75
CA ALA A 77 -17.95 19.86 13.18
C ALA A 77 -16.79 18.91 13.55
N LEU A 78 -16.74 17.72 12.93
CA LEU A 78 -15.63 16.78 13.11
C LEU A 78 -14.32 17.33 12.54
N ARG A 79 -14.36 17.96 11.37
CA ARG A 79 -13.22 18.62 10.73
C ARG A 79 -12.66 19.74 11.62
N ASP A 80 -13.52 20.53 12.24
CA ASP A 80 -13.07 21.60 13.15
C ASP A 80 -12.46 21.04 14.44
N ARG A 81 -13.08 20.02 15.04
CA ARG A 81 -12.52 19.32 16.21
C ARG A 81 -11.16 18.67 15.92
N ALA A 82 -11.01 18.06 14.74
CA ALA A 82 -9.78 17.39 14.32
C ALA A 82 -8.55 18.32 14.27
N LYS A 83 -8.76 19.64 14.20
CA LYS A 83 -7.66 20.62 14.24
C LYS A 83 -6.92 20.64 15.58
N THR A 84 -7.59 20.25 16.66
CA THR A 84 -7.04 20.30 18.03
C THR A 84 -7.09 18.96 18.76
N ASP A 85 -7.86 18.00 18.25
CA ASP A 85 -8.02 16.68 18.85
C ASP A 85 -7.42 15.60 17.92
N PRO A 86 -6.19 15.12 18.20
CA PRO A 86 -5.57 14.09 17.37
C PRO A 86 -6.34 12.76 17.42
N GLY A 87 -7.09 12.50 18.49
CA GLY A 87 -7.96 11.33 18.64
C GLY A 87 -9.17 11.36 17.70
N VAL A 88 -9.58 12.55 17.24
CA VAL A 88 -10.56 12.71 16.15
C VAL A 88 -9.87 12.78 14.80
N ALA A 89 -8.70 13.44 14.72
CA ALA A 89 -7.97 13.63 13.48
C ALA A 89 -7.64 12.30 12.79
N TYR A 90 -7.12 11.32 13.54
CA TYR A 90 -6.72 10.04 12.97
C TYR A 90 -7.90 9.23 12.38
N PRO A 91 -8.95 8.91 13.15
CA PRO A 91 -10.17 8.28 12.61
C PRO A 91 -10.79 9.01 11.43
N LEU A 92 -10.83 10.35 11.48
CA LEU A 92 -11.37 11.15 10.38
C LEU A 92 -10.51 11.00 9.13
N ALA A 93 -9.18 10.98 9.28
CA ALA A 93 -8.27 10.81 8.16
C ALA A 93 -8.45 9.44 7.47
N LEU A 94 -8.64 8.37 8.23
CA LEU A 94 -8.85 7.04 7.68
C LEU A 94 -10.17 6.98 6.89
N LEU A 95 -11.23 7.59 7.40
CA LEU A 95 -12.50 7.71 6.69
C LEU A 95 -12.33 8.50 5.38
N LEU A 96 -11.64 9.65 5.42
CA LEU A 96 -11.40 10.47 4.22
C LEU A 96 -10.59 9.73 3.16
N HIS A 97 -9.56 8.98 3.57
CA HIS A 97 -8.82 8.11 2.67
C HIS A 97 -9.73 7.05 2.05
N GLN A 98 -10.57 6.38 2.85
CA GLN A 98 -11.50 5.36 2.34
C GLN A 98 -12.49 5.95 1.33
N CYS A 99 -13.05 7.13 1.63
CA CYS A 99 -13.95 7.83 0.71
C CYS A 99 -13.25 8.23 -0.60
N ARG A 100 -11.96 8.64 -0.54
CA ARG A 100 -11.16 8.90 -1.73
C ARG A 100 -10.99 7.67 -2.61
N GLN A 101 -10.56 6.56 -2.00
CA GLN A 101 -10.37 5.29 -2.73
C GLN A 101 -11.68 4.79 -3.36
N MET A 102 -12.80 4.97 -2.66
CA MET A 102 -14.13 4.63 -3.18
C MET A 102 -14.47 5.48 -4.41
N SER A 103 -14.25 6.81 -4.36
CA SER A 103 -14.48 7.70 -5.51
C SER A 103 -13.65 7.26 -6.72
N GLU A 104 -12.34 7.02 -6.52
CA GLU A 104 -11.44 6.58 -7.59
C GLU A 104 -11.87 5.22 -8.19
N THR A 105 -12.38 4.31 -7.34
CA THR A 105 -12.88 3.00 -7.79
C THR A 105 -14.19 3.12 -8.56
N LEU A 106 -15.12 3.97 -8.12
CA LEU A 106 -16.39 4.21 -8.80
C LEU A 106 -16.18 4.87 -10.16
N ASP A 107 -15.25 5.82 -10.26
CA ASP A 107 -14.84 6.43 -11.54
C ASP A 107 -14.30 5.35 -12.49
N ALA A 108 -13.42 4.48 -12.01
CA ALA A 108 -12.86 3.38 -12.81
C ALA A 108 -13.91 2.33 -13.23
N ILE A 109 -14.92 2.03 -12.40
CA ILE A 109 -16.02 1.12 -12.74
C ILE A 109 -16.98 1.77 -13.74
N ALA A 110 -17.27 3.07 -13.61
CA ALA A 110 -18.10 3.79 -14.59
C ALA A 110 -17.45 3.78 -15.99
N GLU A 111 -16.12 3.77 -16.04
CA GLU A 111 -15.35 3.62 -17.29
C GLU A 111 -15.29 2.15 -17.78
N ALA A 112 -15.43 1.17 -16.89
CA ALA A 112 -15.36 -0.25 -17.19
C ALA A 112 -16.73 -0.92 -16.99
N ASN A 113 -17.60 -0.85 -18.00
CA ASN A 113 -18.81 -1.68 -18.06
C ASN A 113 -18.43 -3.16 -18.06
N GLU A 114 -18.51 -3.83 -16.91
CA GLU A 114 -18.97 -5.22 -16.83
C GLU A 114 -19.32 -5.65 -15.41
N VAL A 115 -20.50 -6.26 -15.29
CA VAL A 115 -21.06 -6.91 -14.11
C VAL A 115 -20.29 -8.20 -13.83
N ARG A 116 -20.01 -8.52 -12.56
CA ARG A 116 -19.84 -9.93 -12.19
C ARG A 116 -20.38 -10.30 -10.82
N SER A 117 -21.18 -11.36 -10.87
CA SER A 117 -21.87 -12.10 -9.82
C SER A 117 -20.96 -12.80 -8.81
N GLY A 118 -21.42 -12.81 -7.55
CA GLY A 118 -21.64 -14.05 -6.78
C GLY A 118 -20.63 -14.42 -5.68
N LYS A 119 -21.07 -14.31 -4.41
CA LYS A 119 -21.19 -15.36 -3.35
C LYS A 119 -21.46 -14.68 -2.00
N GLN A 120 -21.98 -15.40 -1.00
CA GLN A 120 -22.63 -14.86 0.22
C GLN A 120 -21.82 -13.88 1.11
N ASP A 121 -20.53 -13.64 0.86
CA ASP A 121 -19.76 -12.54 1.48
C ASP A 121 -19.92 -11.20 0.75
N VAL A 122 -20.42 -11.21 -0.48
CA VAL A 122 -20.67 -10.02 -1.29
C VAL A 122 -21.75 -9.15 -0.66
N ALA A 123 -22.80 -9.73 -0.07
CA ALA A 123 -23.87 -8.95 0.58
C ALA A 123 -23.31 -8.11 1.74
N ALA A 124 -22.57 -8.72 2.67
CA ALA A 124 -21.96 -7.99 3.78
C ALA A 124 -20.85 -7.02 3.34
N MET A 125 -20.18 -7.27 2.21
CA MET A 125 -19.24 -6.30 1.61
C MET A 125 -19.98 -5.14 0.96
N MET A 126 -21.09 -5.40 0.27
CA MET A 126 -21.98 -4.41 -0.34
C MET A 126 -22.64 -3.55 0.74
N ASP A 127 -23.18 -4.13 1.81
CA ASP A 127 -23.77 -3.38 2.93
C ASP A 127 -22.75 -2.42 3.56
N ARG A 128 -21.49 -2.86 3.68
CA ARG A 128 -20.39 -2.01 4.17
C ARG A 128 -20.02 -0.93 3.16
N ALA A 129 -20.01 -1.25 1.87
CA ALA A 129 -19.75 -0.29 0.82
C ALA A 129 -20.87 0.77 0.76
N ASP A 130 -22.13 0.38 0.87
CA ASP A 130 -23.30 1.25 0.93
C ASP A 130 -23.26 2.16 2.17
N ALA A 131 -22.92 1.60 3.33
CA ALA A 131 -22.77 2.37 4.56
C ALA A 131 -21.60 3.35 4.50
N LEU A 132 -20.50 2.99 3.83
CA LEU A 132 -19.38 3.90 3.58
C LEU A 132 -19.80 4.98 2.58
N GLN A 133 -20.42 4.60 1.45
CA GLN A 133 -20.90 5.52 0.42
C GLN A 133 -21.89 6.54 0.99
N ALA A 134 -22.82 6.11 1.83
CA ALA A 134 -23.76 6.99 2.52
C ALA A 134 -23.04 8.02 3.40
N GLN A 135 -21.96 7.64 4.08
CA GLN A 135 -21.14 8.60 4.84
C GLN A 135 -20.35 9.54 3.92
N CYS A 136 -19.74 9.00 2.87
CA CYS A 136 -18.95 9.77 1.91
C CYS A 136 -19.79 10.80 1.15
N ALA A 137 -21.09 10.53 0.92
CA ALA A 137 -22.02 11.46 0.27
C ALA A 137 -22.16 12.80 1.02
N HIS A 138 -21.83 12.83 2.31
CA HIS A 138 -21.86 14.04 3.12
C HIS A 138 -20.53 14.81 3.17
N ILE A 139 -19.50 14.30 2.50
CA ILE A 139 -18.14 14.85 2.53
C ILE A 139 -17.83 15.47 1.17
N PRO A 140 -17.52 16.78 1.10
CA PRO A 140 -17.14 17.42 -0.17
C PRO A 140 -15.88 16.79 -0.77
N ALA A 141 -15.87 16.55 -2.09
CA ALA A 141 -14.74 15.89 -2.77
C ALA A 141 -13.40 16.60 -2.54
N GLN A 142 -13.39 17.94 -2.50
CA GLN A 142 -12.18 18.73 -2.23
C GLN A 142 -11.59 18.50 -0.83
N GLU A 143 -12.37 17.98 0.11
CA GLU A 143 -11.92 17.71 1.49
C GLU A 143 -11.25 16.34 1.63
N LEU A 144 -11.45 15.42 0.68
CA LEU A 144 -10.91 14.06 0.75
C LEU A 144 -9.39 14.05 0.83
N GLY A 145 -8.71 14.99 0.16
CA GLY A 145 -7.25 15.14 0.20
C GLY A 145 -6.70 15.64 1.54
N SER A 146 -7.55 16.15 2.45
CA SER A 146 -7.10 16.65 3.76
C SER A 146 -6.61 15.55 4.71
N TYR A 147 -6.92 14.27 4.41
CA TYR A 147 -6.53 13.12 5.20
C TYR A 147 -5.03 13.10 5.54
N ARG A 148 -4.16 13.52 4.60
CA ARG A 148 -2.70 13.53 4.81
C ARG A 148 -2.27 14.40 5.98
N LYS A 149 -2.80 15.62 6.03
CA LYS A 149 -2.49 16.58 7.10
C LYS A 149 -3.00 16.06 8.44
N LEU A 150 -4.16 15.40 8.44
CA LEU A 150 -4.74 14.80 9.63
C LEU A 150 -3.94 13.59 10.13
N ILE A 151 -3.52 12.67 9.25
CA ILE A 151 -2.63 11.56 9.62
C ILE A 151 -1.31 12.11 10.18
N GLN A 152 -0.70 13.08 9.50
CA GLN A 152 0.56 13.67 9.96
C GLN A 152 0.38 14.30 11.35
N SER A 153 -0.67 15.12 11.55
CA SER A 153 -0.95 15.76 12.83
C SER A 153 -1.15 14.74 13.95
N ALA A 154 -1.83 13.63 13.67
CA ALA A 154 -2.01 12.55 14.64
C ALA A 154 -0.69 11.81 14.95
N ALA A 155 0.13 11.56 13.93
CA ALA A 155 1.44 10.93 14.08
C ALA A 155 2.43 11.82 14.87
N ASP A 156 2.36 13.13 14.65
CA ASP A 156 3.09 14.16 15.40
C ASP A 156 2.66 14.18 16.87
N ALA A 157 1.36 14.04 17.14
CA ALA A 157 0.79 13.93 18.48
C ALA A 157 1.06 12.59 19.19
N GLY A 158 1.75 11.65 18.54
CA GLY A 158 2.18 10.39 19.18
C GLY A 158 1.21 9.22 19.03
N ILE A 159 0.15 9.35 18.23
CA ILE A 159 -0.74 8.20 17.95
C ILE A 159 0.04 7.16 17.15
N VAL A 160 0.31 6.01 17.77
CA VAL A 160 1.19 4.96 17.24
C VAL A 160 0.69 4.43 15.90
N ASP A 161 -0.62 4.20 15.76
CA ASP A 161 -1.17 3.71 14.50
C ASP A 161 -1.07 4.77 13.40
N ALA A 162 -1.24 6.05 13.71
CA ALA A 162 -1.03 7.13 12.75
C ALA A 162 0.44 7.24 12.31
N GLN A 163 1.40 6.97 13.19
CA GLN A 163 2.82 6.91 12.85
C GLN A 163 3.12 5.78 11.85
N VAL A 164 2.46 4.64 12.00
CA VAL A 164 2.56 3.52 11.06
C VAL A 164 1.89 3.88 9.73
N ASP A 165 0.67 4.40 9.79
CA ASP A 165 -0.17 4.66 8.62
C ASP A 165 0.30 5.84 7.79
N TYR A 166 1.02 6.81 8.36
CA TYR A 166 1.67 7.86 7.56
C TYR A 166 2.58 7.28 6.48
N ALA A 167 3.41 6.29 6.84
CA ALA A 167 4.37 5.69 5.91
C ALA A 167 3.70 4.87 4.79
N THR A 168 2.50 4.33 5.02
CA THR A 168 1.81 3.42 4.10
C THR A 168 0.69 4.10 3.30
N LEU A 169 -0.07 5.01 3.91
CA LEU A 169 -1.23 5.65 3.28
C LEU A 169 -0.87 6.92 2.52
N VAL A 170 0.19 7.61 2.92
CA VAL A 170 0.66 8.81 2.20
C VAL A 170 1.65 8.43 1.07
N SER A 171 2.31 7.28 1.16
CA SER A 171 3.22 6.81 0.10
C SER A 171 2.51 6.58 -1.24
N ALA A 172 1.20 6.29 -1.22
CA ALA A 172 0.38 6.09 -2.41
C ALA A 172 0.41 7.28 -3.39
N GLU A 173 0.68 8.49 -2.91
CA GLU A 173 0.74 9.69 -3.76
C GLU A 173 2.06 9.86 -4.49
N PHE A 174 3.11 9.22 -3.95
CA PHE A 174 4.43 9.20 -4.57
C PHE A 174 4.60 7.97 -5.47
N ASN A 175 3.62 7.06 -5.51
CA ASN A 175 3.61 5.93 -6.43
C ASN A 175 3.51 6.45 -7.87
N GLY A 176 4.52 6.14 -8.70
CA GLY A 176 4.65 6.67 -10.06
C GLY A 176 5.60 7.87 -10.19
N MET A 177 5.95 8.55 -9.09
CA MET A 177 6.96 9.62 -9.06
C MET A 177 8.39 9.10 -8.91
N HIS A 178 8.65 7.82 -9.21
CA HIS A 178 10.01 7.25 -9.27
C HIS A 178 10.96 8.01 -10.22
N VAL A 179 10.40 8.84 -11.11
CA VAL A 179 11.11 9.65 -12.11
C VAL A 179 11.56 11.01 -11.57
N ILE A 180 10.91 11.56 -10.53
CA ILE A 180 11.35 12.81 -9.88
C ILE A 180 12.05 12.42 -8.58
N ARG A 181 13.27 11.91 -8.71
CA ARG A 181 14.17 11.77 -7.57
C ARG A 181 14.53 13.20 -7.13
N ASP A 182 14.40 13.47 -5.84
CA ASP A 182 14.91 14.67 -5.16
C ASP A 182 14.05 15.94 -5.16
N SER A 183 12.71 15.82 -5.11
CA SER A 183 11.94 16.95 -4.56
C SER A 183 12.13 17.03 -3.04
N GLU A 184 12.16 18.26 -2.51
CA GLU A 184 12.23 18.52 -1.07
C GLU A 184 11.06 17.83 -0.33
N GLU A 185 9.88 17.82 -0.94
CA GLU A 185 8.68 17.17 -0.41
C GLU A 185 8.84 15.66 -0.26
N ILE A 186 9.37 14.97 -1.28
CA ILE A 186 9.63 13.51 -1.20
C ILE A 186 10.68 13.22 -0.13
N THR A 187 11.72 14.05 -0.06
CA THR A 187 12.79 13.89 0.93
C THR A 187 12.25 14.01 2.35
N GLU A 188 11.44 15.04 2.61
CA GLU A 188 10.82 15.25 3.90
C GLU A 188 9.81 14.15 4.24
N PHE A 189 9.01 13.69 3.27
CA PHE A 189 8.11 12.55 3.45
C PHE A 189 8.85 11.28 3.87
N LYS A 190 9.94 10.93 3.19
CA LYS A 190 10.76 9.74 3.52
C LYS A 190 11.35 9.85 4.93
N LYS A 191 11.93 11.02 5.25
CA LYS A 191 12.50 11.30 6.57
C LYS A 191 11.45 11.17 7.67
N LYS A 192 10.28 11.78 7.49
CA LYS A 192 9.15 11.68 8.43
C LYS A 192 8.68 10.24 8.58
N SER A 193 8.50 9.51 7.48
CA SER A 193 8.06 8.11 7.50
C SER A 193 8.99 7.23 8.31
N ILE A 194 10.30 7.27 8.05
CA ILE A 194 11.29 6.52 8.85
C ILE A 194 11.31 6.98 10.30
N GLY A 195 11.21 8.29 10.54
CA GLY A 195 11.11 8.86 11.88
C GLY A 195 9.92 8.31 12.67
N TYR A 196 8.71 8.36 12.09
CA TYR A 196 7.47 7.86 12.68
C TYR A 196 7.54 6.35 12.91
N LEU A 197 7.98 5.57 11.94
CA LEU A 197 8.10 4.11 12.11
C LEU A 197 9.05 3.76 13.26
N ASN A 198 10.17 4.46 13.42
CA ASN A 198 11.07 4.26 14.56
C ASN A 198 10.43 4.63 15.91
N ARG A 199 9.58 5.67 15.96
CA ARG A 199 8.80 6.00 17.18
C ARG A 199 7.76 4.94 17.49
N ALA A 200 7.10 4.41 16.46
CA ALA A 200 6.14 3.33 16.63
C ALA A 200 6.83 2.03 17.09
N VAL A 201 8.04 1.72 16.59
CA VAL A 201 8.86 0.61 17.12
C VAL A 201 9.17 0.82 18.59
N ARG A 202 9.60 2.01 19.02
CA ARG A 202 9.78 2.32 20.45
C ARG A 202 8.54 2.04 21.29
N ALA A 203 7.36 2.34 20.74
CA ALA A 203 6.09 2.10 21.40
C ALA A 203 5.60 0.64 21.30
N GLY A 204 6.44 -0.27 20.80
CA GLY A 204 6.13 -1.71 20.71
C GLY A 204 5.38 -2.13 19.44
N SER A 205 5.23 -1.26 18.44
CA SER A 205 4.52 -1.60 17.20
C SER A 205 5.31 -2.57 16.35
N ALA A 206 4.88 -3.83 16.35
CA ALA A 206 5.44 -4.84 15.46
C ALA A 206 5.11 -4.55 13.98
N LYS A 207 3.98 -3.88 13.70
CA LYS A 207 3.66 -3.44 12.34
C LYS A 207 4.70 -2.45 11.83
N ALA A 208 5.19 -1.56 12.69
CA ALA A 208 6.27 -0.65 12.34
C ALA A 208 7.58 -1.39 12.02
N MET A 209 7.93 -2.44 12.78
CA MET A 209 9.10 -3.28 12.47
C MET A 209 8.97 -3.94 11.09
N GLN A 210 7.79 -4.50 10.79
CA GLN A 210 7.54 -5.09 9.47
C GLN A 210 7.69 -4.04 8.35
N ASN A 211 7.14 -2.84 8.53
CA ASN A 211 7.24 -1.78 7.53
C ASN A 211 8.69 -1.30 7.34
N LEU A 212 9.49 -1.22 8.41
CA LEU A 212 10.93 -0.89 8.31
C LEU A 212 11.72 -1.98 7.61
N ALA A 213 11.40 -3.26 7.84
CA ALA A 213 12.01 -4.36 7.10
C ALA A 213 11.82 -4.16 5.59
N PHE A 214 10.59 -3.89 5.14
CA PHE A 214 10.31 -3.60 3.73
C PHE A 214 11.04 -2.35 3.23
N ALA A 215 10.99 -1.24 3.97
CA ALA A 215 11.63 0.03 3.60
C ALA A 215 13.14 -0.09 3.33
N TYR A 216 13.84 -0.90 4.14
CA TYR A 216 15.27 -1.18 3.93
C TYR A 216 15.52 -2.24 2.84
N ALA A 217 14.58 -3.15 2.58
CA ALA A 217 14.73 -4.12 1.49
C ALA A 217 14.49 -3.52 0.11
N ASP A 218 13.44 -2.70 -0.06
CA ASP A 218 13.08 -2.12 -1.36
C ASP A 218 13.90 -0.88 -1.69
N GLY A 219 14.36 -0.13 -0.68
CA GLY A 219 15.08 1.12 -0.88
C GLY A 219 14.17 2.31 -1.26
N VAL A 220 12.86 2.21 -1.04
CA VAL A 220 11.87 3.23 -1.40
C VAL A 220 11.88 4.36 -0.37
N LEU A 221 11.67 4.03 0.91
CA LEU A 221 11.64 5.01 2.00
C LEU A 221 13.01 5.27 2.62
N ALA A 222 13.90 4.28 2.61
CA ALA A 222 15.27 4.38 3.10
C ALA A 222 16.26 3.97 2.00
N LYS A 223 17.57 4.20 2.22
CA LYS A 223 18.58 3.56 1.37
C LYS A 223 18.49 2.05 1.56
N ARG A 224 18.52 1.28 0.46
CA ARG A 224 18.49 -0.18 0.51
C ARG A 224 19.64 -0.72 1.37
N ASP A 225 19.28 -1.54 2.36
CA ASP A 225 20.19 -2.17 3.31
C ASP A 225 19.62 -3.55 3.71
N PRO A 226 20.07 -4.65 3.07
CA PRO A 226 19.57 -5.99 3.35
C PRO A 226 19.82 -6.45 4.80
N LEU A 227 20.89 -5.99 5.45
CA LEU A 227 21.20 -6.36 6.82
C LEU A 227 20.22 -5.73 7.80
N GLN A 228 19.94 -4.43 7.65
CA GLN A 228 18.90 -3.74 8.42
C GLN A 228 17.51 -4.32 8.14
N ALA A 229 17.21 -4.61 6.88
CA ALA A 229 15.95 -5.23 6.51
C ALA A 229 15.74 -6.57 7.24
N TYR A 230 16.77 -7.43 7.25
CA TYR A 230 16.75 -8.69 7.98
C TYR A 230 16.62 -8.49 9.50
N ALA A 231 17.34 -7.51 10.08
CA ALA A 231 17.28 -7.22 11.51
C ALA A 231 15.88 -6.82 11.98
N TYR A 232 15.20 -5.91 11.26
CA TYR A 232 13.81 -5.55 11.55
C TYR A 232 12.85 -6.72 11.32
N ALA A 233 13.08 -7.56 10.31
CA ALA A 233 12.29 -8.76 10.09
C ALA A 233 12.44 -9.77 11.24
N PHE A 234 13.65 -9.90 11.77
CA PHE A 234 13.93 -10.73 12.94
C PHE A 234 13.20 -10.20 14.17
N ALA A 235 13.30 -8.90 14.45
CA ALA A 235 12.61 -8.25 15.57
C ALA A 235 11.09 -8.44 15.50
N PHE A 236 10.50 -8.29 14.30
CA PHE A 236 9.08 -8.55 14.06
C PHE A 236 8.69 -10.00 14.39
N THR A 237 9.45 -10.97 13.89
CA THR A 237 9.19 -12.40 14.15
C THR A 237 9.41 -12.76 15.62
N ARG A 238 10.31 -12.05 16.30
CA ARG A 238 10.53 -12.21 17.74
C ARG A 238 9.34 -11.71 18.57
N ALA A 239 8.71 -10.61 18.16
CA ALA A 239 7.50 -10.08 18.76
C ALA A 239 6.24 -10.93 18.46
N HIS A 240 6.20 -11.57 17.29
CA HIS A 240 5.11 -12.46 16.88
C HIS A 240 5.62 -13.78 16.33
N ASN A 241 5.80 -14.77 17.20
CA ASN A 241 6.20 -16.10 16.76
C ASN A 241 5.07 -16.80 15.98
N GLY A 242 5.43 -17.51 14.92
CA GLY A 242 4.49 -18.29 14.11
C GLY A 242 5.08 -18.66 12.76
N VAL A 243 4.59 -19.76 12.17
CA VAL A 243 5.14 -20.32 10.91
C VAL A 243 5.21 -19.29 9.78
N ARG A 244 4.17 -18.48 9.60
CA ARG A 244 4.14 -17.41 8.58
C ARG A 244 5.22 -16.34 8.80
N ASN A 245 5.48 -15.97 10.05
CA ASN A 245 6.48 -14.94 10.37
C ASN A 245 7.91 -15.51 10.29
N GLN A 246 8.08 -16.81 10.54
CA GLN A 246 9.34 -17.51 10.25
C GLN A 246 9.64 -17.53 8.75
N GLN A 247 8.63 -17.82 7.91
CA GLN A 247 8.77 -17.75 6.44
C GLN A 247 9.09 -16.32 5.97
N PHE A 248 8.47 -15.31 6.59
CA PHE A 248 8.80 -13.91 6.36
C PHE A 248 10.29 -13.64 6.64
N LEU A 249 10.80 -13.99 7.83
CA LEU A 249 12.22 -13.83 8.16
C LEU A 249 13.16 -14.55 7.19
N GLN A 250 12.85 -15.80 6.83
CA GLN A 250 13.63 -16.57 5.86
C GLN A 250 13.73 -15.86 4.52
N ALA A 251 12.65 -15.22 4.06
CA ALA A 251 12.64 -14.51 2.79
C ALA A 251 13.67 -13.36 2.73
N PHE A 252 13.86 -12.64 3.84
CA PHE A 252 14.85 -11.55 3.96
C PHE A 252 16.28 -12.08 4.11
N GLY A 253 16.45 -13.30 4.64
CA GLY A 253 17.77 -13.93 4.81
C GLY A 253 18.35 -14.57 3.54
N ARG A 254 17.56 -14.64 2.45
CA ARG A 254 18.00 -15.29 1.21
C ARG A 254 19.22 -14.61 0.62
N GLY A 255 20.28 -15.39 0.39
CA GLY A 255 21.53 -14.89 -0.19
C GLY A 255 22.46 -14.20 0.82
N MET A 256 22.10 -14.15 2.11
CA MET A 256 23.01 -13.69 3.16
C MET A 256 23.95 -14.82 3.60
N SER A 257 25.19 -14.45 3.92
CA SER A 257 26.15 -15.36 4.55
C SER A 257 25.77 -15.67 6.01
N PRO A 258 26.28 -16.78 6.60
CA PRO A 258 26.06 -17.08 8.02
C PRO A 258 26.45 -15.93 8.96
N THR A 259 27.55 -15.22 8.68
CA THR A 259 27.98 -14.06 9.47
C THR A 259 27.00 -12.90 9.39
N GLN A 260 26.46 -12.61 8.20
CA GLN A 260 25.44 -11.56 8.03
C GLN A 260 24.13 -11.93 8.72
N ILE A 261 23.74 -13.20 8.68
CA ILE A 261 22.57 -13.69 9.42
C ILE A 261 22.77 -13.48 10.92
N HIS A 262 23.92 -13.90 11.47
CA HIS A 262 24.23 -13.74 12.89
C HIS A 262 24.18 -12.27 13.32
N LEU A 263 24.88 -11.38 12.60
CA LEU A 263 24.89 -9.95 12.88
C LEU A 263 23.48 -9.33 12.79
N GLY A 264 22.69 -9.77 11.81
CA GLY A 264 21.30 -9.35 11.65
C GLY A 264 20.42 -9.80 12.81
N GLN A 265 20.63 -11.01 13.35
CA GLN A 265 19.94 -11.51 14.54
C GLN A 265 20.32 -10.73 15.80
N GLU A 266 21.61 -10.44 16.00
CA GLU A 266 22.07 -9.61 17.13
C GLU A 266 21.46 -8.21 17.08
N THR A 267 21.48 -7.59 15.90
CA THR A 267 20.86 -6.27 15.67
C THR A 267 19.35 -6.32 15.88
N GLY A 268 18.68 -7.35 15.35
CA GLY A 268 17.25 -7.53 15.49
C GLY A 268 16.81 -7.78 16.93
N GLU A 269 17.59 -8.53 17.71
CA GLU A 269 17.34 -8.73 19.14
C GLU A 269 17.46 -7.41 19.92
N ALA A 270 18.44 -6.56 19.57
CA ALA A 270 18.54 -5.22 20.16
C ALA A 270 17.32 -4.35 19.84
N ILE A 271 16.84 -4.35 18.57
CA ILE A 271 15.62 -3.65 18.15
C ILE A 271 14.40 -4.16 18.93
N TYR A 272 14.28 -5.48 19.08
CA TYR A 272 13.18 -6.08 19.83
C TYR A 272 13.20 -5.66 21.30
N ARG A 273 14.35 -5.69 21.98
CA ARG A 273 14.45 -5.24 23.38
C ARG A 273 14.08 -3.77 23.55
N TYR A 274 14.60 -2.93 22.66
CA TYR A 274 14.27 -1.51 22.61
C TYR A 274 12.77 -1.26 22.47
N SER A 275 12.06 -2.08 21.68
CA SER A 275 10.60 -1.98 21.53
C SER A 275 9.82 -2.40 22.77
N GLN A 276 10.44 -3.13 23.70
CA GLN A 276 9.84 -3.54 24.97
C GLN A 276 10.18 -2.56 26.11
N GLY A 277 10.81 -1.43 25.80
CA GLY A 277 11.29 -0.48 26.81
C GLY A 277 12.49 -0.97 27.61
N LYS A 278 13.30 -1.87 27.03
CA LYS A 278 14.49 -2.49 27.66
C LYS A 278 15.77 -2.16 26.91
#